data_AF-A0A3B3CJ68-F1
#
_entry.id   AF-A0A3B3CJ68-F1
#
_cell.length_a   1.000
_cell.length_b   1.000
_cell.length_c   1.000
_cell.angle_alpha   90.00
_cell.angle_beta   90.00
_cell.angle_gamma   90.00
#
_symmetry.space_group_name_H-M   'P 1'
#
loop_
_entity.id
_entity.type
_entity.pdbx_description
1 polymer ?
#
loop_
_entity_poly.entity_id
_entity_poly.type
_entity_poly.pdbx_seq_one_letter_code
_entity_poly.pdbx_strand_id
1 'polypeptide(L)'
;MAFYEVYSHPAVIRYRTSVCTKATLFLVIVLCLTYIPPLLVAFRSQGFWLKQSSYEEQPVVRFQYQTLMVAATSTQGDYVAWSTFPHLNNMLGPSLRIPAVSVREEDLNQDGKLDLLTLQLQLPLRNTEEVYSVQLLLTFSYQLFRMSTVVMQSLAFVQLASPVPGARLFLSGELRLQQRTPLPHRGLYSIYNVSVVDGSSPFASAYDLENIVRSYQARNLTTVLSCPMPVWTVGRAAGSPFELNVEIRYPVEVIAYRPGFWETIKFAWIQTRSSRRFPSQRGSLTCCDPAAKPPGSGPAGPAAAESTAEVLIRLSDRPAVRASGSAEQAEEAMSADRNWFRQL
;
A
#
# COMPACT_ATOMS: atom_id res chain seq x y z
N MET A 1 35.83 27.05 61.08
CA MET A 1 34.65 27.68 61.73
C MET A 1 33.49 27.52 60.76
N ALA A 2 32.38 26.93 61.21
CA ALA A 2 31.20 26.68 60.38
C ALA A 2 30.23 27.86 60.51
N PHE A 3 29.86 28.47 59.40
CA PHE A 3 28.85 29.52 59.35
C PHE A 3 27.47 28.87 59.20
N TYR A 4 26.54 29.21 60.08
CA TYR A 4 25.13 28.83 59.98
C TYR A 4 24.36 30.00 59.39
N GLU A 5 23.66 29.78 58.28
CA GLU A 5 22.69 30.76 57.76
C GLU A 5 21.47 30.77 58.68
N VAL A 6 21.31 31.86 59.43
CA VAL A 6 20.20 32.07 60.38
C VAL A 6 18.95 32.56 59.66
N TYR A 7 19.09 33.19 58.49
CA TYR A 7 17.98 33.76 57.75
C TYR A 7 18.34 33.96 56.27
N SER A 8 17.52 33.42 55.38
CA SER A 8 17.62 33.67 53.95
C SER A 8 16.24 34.04 53.40
N HIS A 9 16.19 35.07 52.55
CA HIS A 9 14.99 35.45 51.82
C HIS A 9 15.34 35.61 50.35
N PRO A 10 14.48 35.16 49.41
CA PRO A 10 14.73 35.32 48.00
C PRO A 10 14.44 36.77 47.56
N ALA A 11 15.51 37.56 47.34
CA ALA A 11 15.40 38.89 46.77
C ALA A 11 15.18 38.80 45.24
N VAL A 12 14.00 39.21 44.76
CA VAL A 12 13.71 39.25 43.32
C VAL A 12 14.20 40.58 42.74
N ILE A 13 15.37 40.55 42.10
CA ILE A 13 15.92 41.71 41.39
C ILE A 13 15.32 41.78 39.98
N ARG A 14 14.57 42.85 39.69
CA ARG A 14 13.96 43.08 38.37
C ARG A 14 14.78 44.10 37.58
N TYR A 15 15.49 43.64 36.57
CA TYR A 15 16.18 44.51 35.61
C TYR A 15 15.18 45.00 34.55
N ARG A 16 15.08 46.33 34.37
CA ARG A 16 14.21 46.95 33.36
C ARG A 16 15.06 47.63 32.30
N THR A 17 14.71 47.46 31.03
CA THR A 17 15.38 48.08 29.88
C THR A 17 14.38 48.94 29.10
N SER A 18 14.83 50.05 28.51
CA SER A 18 14.01 50.85 27.57
C SER A 18 14.09 50.28 26.15
N VAL A 19 13.09 50.59 25.32
CA VAL A 19 12.83 49.94 24.02
C VAL A 19 14.00 50.07 23.02
N CYS A 20 14.80 51.15 23.10
CA CYS A 20 15.94 51.44 22.21
C CYS A 20 17.30 51.34 22.92
N THR A 21 17.69 50.17 23.43
CA THR A 21 19.02 49.96 24.05
C THR A 21 19.73 48.75 23.44
N LYS A 22 21.07 48.68 23.57
CA LYS A 22 21.85 47.51 23.12
C LYS A 22 21.37 46.21 23.76
N ALA A 23 20.83 46.28 24.97
CA ALA A 23 20.27 45.13 25.69
C ALA A 23 18.95 44.63 25.07
N THR A 24 18.05 45.52 24.63
CA THR A 24 16.82 45.10 23.92
C THR A 24 17.15 44.52 22.56
N LEU A 25 18.15 45.08 21.85
CA LEU A 25 18.63 44.53 20.58
C LEU A 25 19.24 43.12 20.76
N PHE A 26 20.04 42.90 21.80
CA PHE A 26 20.55 41.56 22.13
C PHE A 26 19.41 40.58 22.45
N LEU A 27 18.41 41.00 23.23
CA LEU A 27 17.24 40.18 23.55
C LEU A 27 16.46 39.82 22.27
N VAL A 28 16.25 40.79 21.36
CA VAL A 28 15.61 40.54 20.06
C VAL A 28 16.42 39.56 19.22
N ILE A 29 17.76 39.70 19.16
CA ILE A 29 18.62 38.75 18.41
C ILE A 29 18.54 37.34 19.01
N VAL A 30 18.65 37.21 20.33
CA VAL A 30 18.52 35.91 21.01
C VAL A 30 17.13 35.32 20.77
N LEU A 31 16.08 36.15 20.81
CA LEU A 31 14.71 35.73 20.53
C LEU A 31 14.56 35.25 19.08
N CYS A 32 15.09 36.00 18.11
CA CYS A 32 15.13 35.61 16.70
C CYS A 32 15.92 34.30 16.51
N LEU A 33 17.11 34.16 17.10
CA LEU A 33 17.93 32.96 17.02
C LEU A 33 17.31 31.76 17.76
N THR A 34 16.42 31.99 18.72
CA THR A 34 15.69 30.93 19.42
C THR A 34 14.48 30.44 18.61
N TYR A 35 13.81 31.32 17.85
CA TYR A 35 12.58 30.97 17.13
C TYR A 35 12.77 30.67 15.63
N ILE A 36 13.66 31.39 14.94
CA ILE A 36 13.84 31.28 13.50
C ILE A 36 14.49 29.93 13.11
N PRO A 37 15.57 29.45 13.74
CA PRO A 37 16.19 28.19 13.35
C PRO A 37 15.27 26.97 13.51
N PRO A 38 14.54 26.78 14.63
CA PRO A 38 13.57 25.69 14.75
C PRO A 38 12.46 25.74 13.71
N LEU A 39 11.95 26.95 13.38
CA LEU A 39 10.93 27.13 12.35
C LEU A 39 11.47 26.73 10.96
N LEU A 40 12.69 27.16 10.64
CA LEU A 40 13.31 26.87 9.35
C LEU A 40 13.63 25.38 9.20
N VAL A 41 14.11 24.73 10.26
CA VAL A 41 14.32 23.27 10.29
C VAL A 41 12.98 22.54 10.12
N ALA A 42 11.93 22.94 10.84
CA ALA A 42 10.62 22.31 10.74
C ALA A 42 9.97 22.48 9.35
N PHE A 43 10.16 23.65 8.72
CA PHE A 43 9.70 23.91 7.36
C PHE A 43 10.47 23.06 6.34
N ARG A 44 11.80 22.98 6.50
CA ARG A 44 12.66 22.23 5.57
C ARG A 44 12.51 20.72 5.73
N SER A 45 12.19 20.24 6.93
CA SER A 45 12.00 18.82 7.23
C SER A 45 10.65 18.25 6.76
N GLN A 46 9.83 19.02 6.02
CA GLN A 46 8.49 18.64 5.51
C GLN A 46 7.49 18.14 6.58
N GLY A 47 7.82 18.23 7.87
CA GLY A 47 6.97 17.79 8.96
C GLY A 47 5.91 18.83 9.37
N PHE A 48 6.12 20.09 8.99
CA PHE A 48 5.18 21.18 9.31
C PHE A 48 3.90 21.12 8.46
N TRP A 49 4.01 20.75 7.17
CA TRP A 49 2.88 20.68 6.25
C TRP A 49 2.76 19.27 5.67
N LEU A 50 2.11 18.38 6.41
CA LEU A 50 1.87 17.02 5.94
C LEU A 50 0.91 17.07 4.74
N LYS A 51 1.36 16.59 3.58
CA LYS A 51 0.55 16.61 2.33
C LYS A 51 -0.36 15.40 2.20
N GLN A 52 0.04 14.28 2.79
CA GLN A 52 -0.65 13.00 2.73
C GLN A 52 -0.44 12.26 4.05
N SER A 53 -1.51 11.66 4.54
CA SER A 53 -1.51 10.72 5.66
C SER A 53 -2.24 9.46 5.22
N SER A 54 -2.06 8.37 5.95
CA SER A 54 -2.73 7.10 5.70
C SER A 54 -3.47 6.62 6.94
N TYR A 55 -4.57 5.89 6.72
CA TYR A 55 -5.29 5.18 7.77
C TYR A 55 -5.67 3.80 7.27
N GLU A 56 -5.91 2.90 8.22
CA GLU A 56 -6.40 1.56 7.92
C GLU A 56 -7.93 1.51 8.08
N GLU A 57 -8.62 0.95 7.11
CA GLU A 57 -10.05 0.69 7.18
C GLU A 57 -10.40 -0.58 6.42
N GLN A 58 -11.30 -1.38 6.99
CA GLN A 58 -11.94 -2.47 6.28
C GLN A 58 -13.18 -1.93 5.56
N PRO A 59 -13.23 -2.04 4.22
CA PRO A 59 -14.36 -1.57 3.43
C PRO A 59 -15.61 -2.41 3.65
N VAL A 60 -16.78 -1.80 3.48
CA VAL A 60 -18.04 -2.54 3.36
C VAL A 60 -18.25 -2.84 1.89
N VAL A 61 -18.02 -4.09 1.51
CA VAL A 61 -18.21 -4.58 0.15
C VAL A 61 -19.47 -5.41 0.09
N ARG A 62 -20.30 -5.22 -0.93
CA ARG A 62 -21.41 -6.12 -1.25
C ARG A 62 -21.42 -6.45 -2.72
N PHE A 63 -21.56 -7.73 -3.02
CA PHE A 63 -21.72 -8.19 -4.38
C PHE A 63 -23.07 -7.74 -4.96
N GLN A 64 -23.04 -7.15 -6.16
CA GLN A 64 -24.27 -6.67 -6.82
C GLN A 64 -24.99 -7.75 -7.64
N TYR A 65 -24.51 -9.00 -7.59
CA TYR A 65 -25.02 -10.09 -8.43
C TYR A 65 -24.97 -9.78 -9.93
N GLN A 66 -24.02 -8.93 -10.35
CA GLN A 66 -23.77 -8.71 -11.76
C GLN A 66 -22.46 -9.38 -12.16
N THR A 67 -22.57 -10.30 -13.09
CA THR A 67 -21.46 -11.10 -13.57
C THR A 67 -21.47 -11.14 -15.07
N LEU A 68 -20.30 -11.03 -15.67
CA LEU A 68 -20.07 -11.27 -17.08
C LEU A 68 -18.90 -12.24 -17.18
N MET A 69 -19.12 -13.32 -17.90
CA MET A 69 -18.12 -14.35 -18.15
C MET A 69 -18.01 -14.61 -19.64
N VAL A 70 -16.78 -14.68 -20.13
CA VAL A 70 -16.47 -15.10 -21.50
C VAL A 70 -15.44 -16.22 -21.41
N ALA A 71 -15.74 -17.35 -22.03
CA ALA A 71 -14.87 -18.51 -22.11
C ALA A 71 -14.55 -18.79 -23.58
N ALA A 72 -13.28 -18.80 -23.96
CA ALA A 72 -12.88 -19.16 -25.32
C ALA A 72 -12.88 -20.69 -25.47
N THR A 73 -13.60 -21.20 -26.47
CA THR A 73 -13.78 -22.63 -26.71
C THR A 73 -12.87 -23.23 -27.77
N SER A 74 -12.22 -22.39 -28.56
CA SER A 74 -11.34 -22.81 -29.65
C SER A 74 -10.18 -21.82 -29.84
N THR A 75 -9.06 -22.30 -30.36
CA THR A 75 -7.95 -21.46 -30.83
C THR A 75 -8.30 -20.66 -32.09
N GLN A 76 -9.40 -21.01 -32.76
CA GLN A 76 -9.92 -20.32 -33.96
C GLN A 76 -10.80 -19.11 -33.65
N GLY A 77 -11.05 -18.82 -32.37
CA GLY A 77 -11.81 -17.64 -31.92
C GLY A 77 -13.27 -17.91 -31.55
N ASP A 78 -13.71 -19.17 -31.51
CA ASP A 78 -15.02 -19.49 -30.94
C ASP A 78 -15.02 -19.22 -29.44
N TYR A 79 -16.11 -18.59 -28.99
CA TYR A 79 -16.30 -18.27 -27.58
C TYR A 79 -17.73 -18.57 -27.14
N VAL A 80 -17.84 -18.88 -25.86
CA VAL A 80 -19.07 -18.99 -25.11
C VAL A 80 -19.09 -17.86 -24.11
N ALA A 81 -20.21 -17.16 -24.00
CA ALA A 81 -20.36 -16.09 -23.05
C ALA A 81 -21.66 -16.23 -22.27
N TRP A 82 -21.63 -15.70 -21.05
CA TRP A 82 -22.79 -15.60 -20.20
C TRP A 82 -22.71 -14.32 -19.37
N SER A 83 -23.85 -13.68 -19.19
CA SER A 83 -23.94 -12.56 -18.27
C SER A 83 -25.25 -12.57 -17.50
N THR A 84 -25.32 -11.77 -16.45
CA THR A 84 -26.57 -11.44 -15.76
C THR A 84 -27.37 -10.35 -16.49
N PHE A 85 -26.79 -9.72 -17.51
CA PHE A 85 -27.43 -8.63 -18.25
C PHE A 85 -28.31 -9.19 -19.37
N PRO A 86 -29.64 -8.95 -19.34
CA PRO A 86 -30.57 -9.57 -20.29
C PRO A 86 -30.34 -9.09 -21.73
N HIS A 87 -30.03 -7.81 -21.92
CA HIS A 87 -29.77 -7.25 -23.25
C HIS A 87 -28.53 -7.88 -23.91
N LEU A 88 -27.45 -8.08 -23.15
CA LEU A 88 -26.26 -8.76 -23.66
C LEU A 88 -26.55 -10.22 -24.01
N ASN A 89 -27.27 -10.94 -23.16
CA ASN A 89 -27.63 -12.33 -23.42
C ASN A 89 -28.45 -12.50 -24.71
N ASN A 90 -29.36 -11.56 -24.99
CA ASN A 90 -30.14 -11.56 -26.23
C ASN A 90 -29.27 -11.33 -27.48
N MET A 91 -28.19 -10.53 -27.37
CA MET A 91 -27.25 -10.28 -28.46
C MET A 91 -26.29 -11.46 -28.71
N LEU A 92 -25.96 -12.24 -27.67
CA LEU A 92 -25.03 -13.37 -27.76
C LEU A 92 -25.58 -14.57 -28.55
N GLY A 93 -26.91 -14.70 -28.67
CA GLY A 93 -27.59 -15.70 -29.51
C GLY A 93 -27.02 -17.12 -29.36
N PRO A 94 -26.35 -17.69 -30.39
CA PRO A 94 -25.85 -19.07 -30.38
C PRO A 94 -24.68 -19.33 -29.41
N SER A 95 -23.91 -18.30 -29.06
CA SER A 95 -22.75 -18.36 -28.14
C SER A 95 -23.16 -18.30 -26.67
N LEU A 96 -24.44 -18.11 -26.37
CA LEU A 96 -24.96 -18.10 -25.02
C LEU A 96 -24.99 -19.52 -24.42
N ARG A 97 -24.45 -19.66 -23.21
CA ARG A 97 -24.65 -20.84 -22.36
C ARG A 97 -25.01 -20.37 -20.96
N ILE A 98 -26.02 -20.97 -20.35
CA ILE A 98 -26.47 -20.55 -19.01
C ILE A 98 -25.81 -21.48 -17.98
N PRO A 99 -24.89 -20.99 -17.15
CA PRO A 99 -24.28 -21.77 -16.08
C PRO A 99 -25.20 -21.85 -14.85
N ALA A 100 -24.98 -22.87 -14.02
CA ALA A 100 -25.50 -22.87 -12.66
C ALA A 100 -24.57 -22.01 -11.78
N VAL A 101 -25.13 -21.04 -11.07
CA VAL A 101 -24.36 -20.09 -10.24
C VAL A 101 -24.81 -20.19 -8.80
N SER A 102 -23.86 -20.36 -7.90
CA SER A 102 -24.07 -20.27 -6.46
C SER A 102 -23.14 -19.22 -5.88
N VAL A 103 -23.68 -18.41 -4.97
CA VAL A 103 -22.96 -17.29 -4.35
C VAL A 103 -23.20 -17.37 -2.86
N ARG A 104 -22.13 -17.24 -2.09
CA ARG A 104 -22.16 -17.22 -0.65
C ARG A 104 -21.23 -16.12 -0.14
N GLU A 105 -21.79 -15.16 0.59
CA GLU A 105 -21.03 -14.15 1.33
C GLU A 105 -20.99 -14.57 2.80
N GLU A 106 -19.80 -14.55 3.40
CA GLU A 106 -19.56 -14.94 4.79
C GLU A 106 -18.89 -13.80 5.56
N ASP A 107 -19.34 -13.61 6.79
CA ASP A 107 -18.69 -12.81 7.82
C ASP A 107 -18.00 -13.80 8.78
N LEU A 108 -16.67 -13.84 8.74
CA LEU A 108 -15.88 -14.82 9.48
C LEU A 108 -15.66 -14.37 10.93
N ASN A 109 -15.63 -13.07 11.17
CA ASN A 109 -15.32 -12.48 12.47
C ASN A 109 -16.57 -11.99 13.24
N GLN A 110 -17.75 -12.04 12.62
CA GLN A 110 -19.05 -11.62 13.13
C GLN A 110 -19.11 -10.13 13.50
N ASP A 111 -18.37 -9.27 12.82
CA ASP A 111 -18.35 -7.82 13.05
C ASP A 111 -19.44 -7.05 12.27
N GLY A 112 -20.23 -7.75 11.46
CA GLY A 112 -21.28 -7.19 10.62
C GLY A 112 -20.80 -6.73 9.24
N LYS A 113 -19.53 -6.92 8.92
CA LYS A 113 -18.96 -6.74 7.57
C LYS A 113 -18.68 -8.10 6.95
N LEU A 114 -18.87 -8.17 5.63
CA LEU A 114 -18.56 -9.38 4.90
C LEU A 114 -17.04 -9.46 4.72
N ASP A 115 -16.47 -10.66 4.89
CA ASP A 115 -15.03 -10.93 4.78
C ASP A 115 -14.69 -11.75 3.53
N LEU A 116 -15.57 -12.68 3.17
CA LEU A 116 -15.32 -13.67 2.11
C LEU A 116 -16.53 -13.81 1.19
N LEU A 117 -16.28 -13.76 -0.12
CA LEU A 117 -17.22 -14.16 -1.15
C LEU A 117 -16.74 -15.46 -1.78
N THR A 118 -17.59 -16.48 -1.72
CA THR A 118 -17.42 -17.73 -2.47
C THR A 118 -18.44 -17.75 -3.61
N LEU A 119 -17.95 -17.75 -4.83
CA LEU A 119 -18.74 -17.87 -6.05
C LEU A 119 -18.36 -19.17 -6.75
N GLN A 120 -19.34 -20.05 -6.97
CA GLN A 120 -19.16 -21.26 -7.76
C GLN A 120 -20.06 -21.19 -8.98
N LEU A 121 -19.46 -21.37 -10.15
CA LEU A 121 -20.13 -21.30 -11.43
C LEU A 121 -19.84 -22.57 -12.23
N GLN A 122 -20.89 -23.23 -12.70
CA GLN A 122 -20.79 -24.47 -13.48
C GLN A 122 -21.30 -24.20 -14.90
N LEU A 123 -20.40 -24.10 -15.86
CA LEU A 123 -20.72 -23.83 -17.26
C LEU A 123 -20.97 -25.14 -18.01
N PRO A 124 -22.20 -25.41 -18.49
CA PRO A 124 -22.47 -26.58 -19.31
C PRO A 124 -21.85 -26.40 -20.70
N LEU A 125 -20.97 -27.33 -21.08
CA LEU A 125 -20.29 -27.35 -22.37
C LEU A 125 -20.68 -28.61 -23.15
N ARG A 126 -20.66 -28.51 -24.48
CA ARG A 126 -20.85 -29.69 -25.34
C ARG A 126 -19.60 -30.58 -25.30
N ASN A 127 -19.74 -31.84 -25.72
CA ASN A 127 -18.64 -32.80 -25.74
C ASN A 127 -17.49 -32.41 -26.69
N THR A 128 -17.76 -31.51 -27.64
CA THR A 128 -16.79 -31.01 -28.63
C THR A 128 -16.20 -29.65 -28.26
N GLU A 129 -16.74 -28.97 -27.24
CA GLU A 129 -16.31 -27.64 -26.82
C GLU A 129 -15.33 -27.79 -25.64
N GLU A 130 -14.17 -27.15 -25.68
CA GLU A 130 -13.16 -27.17 -24.63
C GLU A 130 -12.75 -25.76 -24.22
N VAL A 131 -12.52 -25.46 -22.94
CA VAL A 131 -12.22 -24.08 -22.52
C VAL A 131 -10.71 -23.86 -22.43
N TYR A 132 -10.22 -22.84 -23.15
CA TYR A 132 -8.81 -22.45 -23.16
C TYR A 132 -8.55 -21.19 -22.34
N SER A 133 -9.46 -20.23 -22.38
CA SER A 133 -9.36 -18.98 -21.61
C SER A 133 -10.68 -18.64 -20.96
N VAL A 134 -10.59 -17.95 -19.82
CA VAL A 134 -11.73 -17.44 -19.06
C VAL A 134 -11.45 -15.98 -18.72
N GLN A 135 -12.42 -15.13 -19.07
CA GLN A 135 -12.52 -13.76 -18.63
C GLN A 135 -13.74 -13.66 -17.73
N LEU A 136 -13.53 -13.16 -16.52
CA LEU A 136 -14.57 -12.97 -15.53
C LEU A 136 -14.57 -11.52 -15.07
N LEU A 137 -15.75 -10.92 -15.10
CA LEU A 137 -16.01 -9.58 -14.63
C LEU A 137 -17.12 -9.66 -13.58
N LEU A 138 -16.81 -9.19 -12.39
CA LEU A 138 -17.72 -9.13 -11.25
C LEU A 138 -17.86 -7.68 -10.81
N THR A 139 -19.07 -7.23 -10.48
CA THR A 139 -19.27 -5.89 -9.93
C THR A 139 -19.65 -5.94 -8.45
N PHE A 140 -19.16 -4.95 -7.71
CA PHE A 140 -19.39 -4.81 -6.29
C PHE A 140 -19.80 -3.38 -5.96
N SER A 141 -20.57 -3.21 -4.90
CA SER A 141 -20.72 -1.93 -4.23
C SER A 141 -19.67 -1.82 -3.15
N TYR A 142 -18.98 -0.69 -3.11
CA TYR A 142 -17.84 -0.45 -2.23
C TYR A 142 -18.09 0.81 -1.40
N GLN A 143 -18.03 0.67 -0.09
CA GLN A 143 -18.28 1.77 0.84
C GLN A 143 -17.18 1.88 1.90
N LEU A 144 -16.75 3.12 2.12
CA LEU A 144 -15.81 3.51 3.19
C LEU A 144 -16.49 4.58 4.05
N PHE A 145 -16.20 4.58 5.36
CA PHE A 145 -16.90 5.44 6.32
C PHE A 145 -15.97 6.24 7.25
N ARG A 146 -14.74 5.78 7.51
CA ARG A 146 -13.94 6.29 8.64
C ARG A 146 -13.58 7.77 8.56
N MET A 147 -13.16 8.26 7.39
CA MET A 147 -12.76 9.67 7.18
C MET A 147 -13.72 10.35 6.19
N SER A 148 -13.56 10.07 4.90
CA SER A 148 -14.52 10.46 3.86
C SER A 148 -15.46 9.30 3.58
N THR A 149 -16.77 9.57 3.53
CA THR A 149 -17.73 8.57 3.11
C THR A 149 -17.61 8.37 1.62
N VAL A 150 -17.00 7.27 1.18
CA VAL A 150 -16.86 6.94 -0.25
C VAL A 150 -17.95 5.95 -0.60
N VAL A 151 -18.70 6.21 -1.66
CA VAL A 151 -19.65 5.26 -2.24
C VAL A 151 -19.32 5.13 -3.72
N MET A 152 -18.91 3.93 -4.12
CA MET A 152 -18.59 3.65 -5.51
C MET A 152 -19.01 2.25 -5.93
N GLN A 153 -19.19 2.06 -7.23
CA GLN A 153 -19.27 0.74 -7.82
C GLN A 153 -17.88 0.31 -8.27
N SER A 154 -17.41 -0.78 -7.70
CA SER A 154 -16.14 -1.42 -7.98
C SER A 154 -16.31 -2.61 -8.92
N LEU A 155 -15.18 -3.03 -9.48
CA LEU A 155 -15.10 -4.10 -10.48
C LEU A 155 -13.92 -5.00 -10.13
N ALA A 156 -14.14 -6.30 -10.17
CA ALA A 156 -13.08 -7.30 -10.20
C ALA A 156 -13.01 -7.89 -11.61
N PHE A 157 -11.87 -7.72 -12.27
CA PHE A 157 -11.58 -8.30 -13.57
C PHE A 157 -10.52 -9.36 -13.41
N VAL A 158 -10.79 -10.55 -13.97
CA VAL A 158 -9.81 -11.63 -14.07
C VAL A 158 -9.80 -12.13 -15.49
N GLN A 159 -8.61 -12.27 -16.05
CA GLN A 159 -8.40 -12.93 -17.32
C GLN A 159 -7.29 -13.95 -17.13
N LEU A 160 -7.62 -15.22 -17.41
CA LEU A 160 -6.64 -16.29 -17.44
C LEU A 160 -6.77 -17.01 -18.78
N ALA A 161 -5.64 -17.22 -19.44
CA ALA A 161 -5.54 -18.03 -20.64
C ALA A 161 -4.55 -19.15 -20.37
N SER A 162 -4.90 -20.34 -20.83
CA SER A 162 -4.04 -21.51 -20.76
C SER A 162 -3.98 -22.16 -22.15
N PRO A 163 -2.84 -22.76 -22.51
CA PRO A 163 -2.71 -23.47 -23.77
C PRO A 163 -3.37 -24.86 -23.76
N VAL A 164 -3.84 -25.33 -22.59
CA VAL A 164 -4.36 -26.68 -22.39
C VAL A 164 -5.82 -26.60 -21.93
N PRO A 165 -6.73 -27.41 -22.51
CA PRO A 165 -8.14 -27.37 -22.14
C PRO A 165 -8.37 -27.66 -20.66
N GLY A 166 -9.06 -26.75 -19.99
CA GLY A 166 -9.36 -26.82 -18.56
C GLY A 166 -10.68 -27.52 -18.26
N ALA A 167 -10.70 -28.22 -17.12
CA ALA A 167 -11.91 -28.78 -16.51
C ALA A 167 -12.43 -27.90 -15.37
N ARG A 168 -11.52 -27.40 -14.54
CA ARG A 168 -11.85 -26.54 -13.41
C ARG A 168 -10.83 -25.42 -13.23
N LEU A 169 -11.32 -24.22 -12.93
CA LEU A 169 -10.54 -23.05 -12.57
C LEU A 169 -10.84 -22.68 -11.11
N PHE A 170 -9.81 -22.68 -10.28
CA PHE A 170 -9.87 -22.17 -8.91
C PHE A 170 -9.09 -20.85 -8.79
N LEU A 171 -9.78 -19.82 -8.32
CA LEU A 171 -9.25 -18.48 -8.10
C LEU A 171 -9.42 -18.13 -6.63
N SER A 172 -8.33 -17.91 -5.92
CA SER A 172 -8.35 -17.33 -4.58
C SER A 172 -7.57 -16.03 -4.60
N GLY A 173 -8.21 -14.94 -4.19
CA GLY A 173 -7.58 -13.62 -4.21
C GLY A 173 -8.21 -12.64 -3.25
N GLU A 174 -7.61 -11.45 -3.23
CA GLU A 174 -8.05 -10.33 -2.41
C GLU A 174 -8.53 -9.19 -3.29
N LEU A 175 -9.66 -8.58 -2.93
CA LEU A 175 -10.12 -7.35 -3.57
C LEU A 175 -9.36 -6.17 -2.94
N ARG A 176 -8.46 -5.56 -3.71
CA ARG A 176 -7.60 -4.45 -3.25
C ARG A 176 -7.99 -3.14 -3.92
N LEU A 177 -8.10 -2.06 -3.16
CA LEU A 177 -8.29 -0.69 -3.65
C LEU A 177 -6.97 -0.15 -4.18
N GLN A 178 -7.04 0.37 -5.39
CA GLN A 178 -5.99 1.12 -6.03
C GLN A 178 -6.40 2.58 -6.12
N GLN A 179 -5.61 3.43 -5.48
CA GLN A 179 -5.86 4.85 -5.38
C GLN A 179 -4.78 5.65 -6.12
N ARG A 180 -5.18 6.50 -7.08
CA ARG A 180 -4.27 7.41 -7.79
C ARG A 180 -4.14 8.77 -7.11
N THR A 181 -5.21 9.24 -6.46
CA THR A 181 -5.22 10.54 -5.79
C THR A 181 -5.69 10.38 -4.35
N PRO A 182 -5.02 11.02 -3.36
CA PRO A 182 -5.42 10.96 -1.96
C PRO A 182 -6.85 11.49 -1.77
N LEU A 183 -7.63 10.82 -0.92
CA LEU A 183 -9.00 11.18 -0.60
C LEU A 183 -9.04 12.49 0.22
N PRO A 184 -10.13 13.24 0.18
CA PRO A 184 -10.31 14.34 1.12
C PRO A 184 -10.46 13.81 2.56
N HIS A 185 -10.05 14.59 3.57
CA HIS A 185 -10.22 14.22 4.98
C HIS A 185 -11.68 14.05 5.42
N ARG A 186 -12.64 14.68 4.75
CA ARG A 186 -14.08 14.67 5.08
C ARG A 186 -14.93 14.84 3.84
N GLY A 187 -16.20 14.47 3.95
CA GLY A 187 -17.24 14.67 2.94
C GLY A 187 -17.70 13.37 2.28
N LEU A 188 -18.76 13.49 1.48
CA LEU A 188 -19.29 12.40 0.66
C LEU A 188 -18.58 12.40 -0.70
N TYR A 189 -18.00 11.26 -1.05
CA TYR A 189 -17.37 11.02 -2.34
C TYR A 189 -18.17 9.96 -3.10
N SER A 190 -19.17 10.41 -3.87
CA SER A 190 -20.10 9.55 -4.62
C SER A 190 -19.97 9.69 -6.13
N ILE A 191 -18.86 10.26 -6.63
CA ILE A 191 -18.63 10.52 -8.06
C ILE A 191 -18.67 9.21 -8.88
N TYR A 192 -18.24 8.11 -8.27
CA TYR A 192 -18.19 6.78 -8.90
C TYR A 192 -19.36 5.88 -8.48
N ASN A 193 -20.44 6.45 -7.96
CA ASN A 193 -21.70 5.75 -7.70
C ASN A 193 -22.53 5.63 -8.98
N VAL A 194 -21.91 5.12 -10.03
CA VAL A 194 -22.52 4.87 -11.34
C VAL A 194 -22.17 3.45 -11.76
N SER A 195 -23.08 2.80 -12.48
CA SER A 195 -22.85 1.45 -12.98
C SER A 195 -21.60 1.38 -13.82
N VAL A 196 -20.74 0.39 -13.55
CA VAL A 196 -19.52 0.18 -14.34
C VAL A 196 -19.86 -0.38 -15.71
N VAL A 197 -20.89 -1.23 -15.77
CA VAL A 197 -21.47 -1.78 -17.00
C VAL A 197 -22.89 -1.24 -17.11
N ASP A 198 -23.21 -0.58 -18.23
CA ASP A 198 -24.57 -0.11 -18.49
C ASP A 198 -25.43 -1.25 -19.01
N GLY A 199 -25.99 -2.01 -18.07
CA GLY A 199 -26.88 -3.14 -18.35
C GLY A 199 -28.22 -2.77 -18.99
N SER A 200 -28.56 -1.48 -19.09
CA SER A 200 -29.81 -1.02 -19.74
C SER A 200 -29.60 -0.59 -21.19
N SER A 201 -28.34 -0.44 -21.60
CA SER A 201 -28.01 -0.04 -22.96
C SER A 201 -28.33 -1.18 -23.96
N PRO A 202 -28.92 -0.86 -25.12
CA PRO A 202 -29.18 -1.83 -26.18
C PRO A 202 -27.99 -2.02 -27.14
N PHE A 203 -26.91 -1.25 -26.96
CA PHE A 203 -25.78 -1.23 -27.88
C PHE A 203 -24.68 -2.21 -27.45
N ALA A 204 -24.17 -3.00 -28.40
CA ALA A 204 -23.06 -3.93 -28.14
C ALA A 204 -21.78 -3.22 -27.65
N SER A 205 -21.54 -1.99 -28.07
CA SER A 205 -20.35 -1.20 -27.68
C SER A 205 -20.28 -0.88 -26.19
N ALA A 206 -21.42 -0.86 -25.50
CA ALA A 206 -21.48 -0.62 -24.06
C ALA A 206 -21.07 -1.85 -23.23
N TYR A 207 -21.11 -3.04 -23.84
CA TYR A 207 -20.67 -4.30 -23.23
C TYR A 207 -19.28 -4.74 -23.68
N ASP A 208 -18.63 -3.95 -24.53
CA ASP A 208 -17.27 -4.21 -24.95
C ASP A 208 -16.31 -4.07 -23.77
N LEU A 209 -15.59 -5.16 -23.47
CA LEU A 209 -14.68 -5.24 -22.32
C LEU A 209 -13.59 -4.17 -22.43
N GLU A 210 -13.14 -3.82 -23.64
CA GLU A 210 -12.11 -2.81 -23.84
C GLU A 210 -12.57 -1.43 -23.33
N ASN A 211 -13.79 -1.02 -23.70
CA ASN A 211 -14.37 0.25 -23.27
C ASN A 211 -14.67 0.28 -21.78
N ILE A 212 -15.14 -0.84 -21.22
CA ILE A 212 -15.41 -0.98 -19.78
C ILE A 212 -14.10 -0.84 -19.00
N VAL A 213 -13.05 -1.59 -19.37
CA VAL A 213 -11.76 -1.55 -18.67
C VAL A 213 -11.11 -0.17 -18.84
N ARG A 214 -11.16 0.43 -20.04
CA ARG A 214 -10.63 1.78 -20.31
C ARG A 214 -11.30 2.84 -19.43
N SER A 215 -12.63 2.86 -19.40
CA SER A 215 -13.39 3.84 -18.60
C SER A 215 -13.22 3.60 -17.08
N TYR A 216 -13.09 2.34 -16.66
CA TYR A 216 -12.83 2.00 -15.27
C TYR A 216 -11.42 2.43 -14.83
N GLN A 217 -10.40 2.15 -15.63
CA GLN A 217 -9.01 2.53 -15.38
C GLN A 217 -8.75 4.04 -15.49
N ALA A 218 -9.66 4.81 -16.08
CA ALA A 218 -9.57 6.27 -16.07
C ALA A 218 -9.94 6.89 -14.71
N ARG A 219 -10.59 6.13 -13.82
CA ARG A 219 -11.00 6.59 -12.48
C ARG A 219 -9.79 6.77 -11.58
N ASN A 220 -9.91 7.67 -10.60
CA ASN A 220 -8.89 7.89 -9.58
C ASN A 220 -8.92 6.85 -8.46
N LEU A 221 -10.07 6.19 -8.29
CA LEU A 221 -10.28 5.10 -7.34
C LEU A 221 -10.80 3.90 -8.12
N THR A 222 -10.07 2.81 -8.04
CA THR A 222 -10.40 1.53 -8.66
C THR A 222 -10.14 0.41 -7.67
N THR A 223 -10.69 -0.77 -7.93
CA THR A 223 -10.33 -2.00 -7.23
C THR A 223 -9.70 -2.95 -8.23
N VAL A 224 -8.76 -3.75 -7.76
CA VAL A 224 -8.10 -4.80 -8.53
C VAL A 224 -8.20 -6.09 -7.73
N LEU A 225 -8.50 -7.18 -8.42
CA LEU A 225 -8.43 -8.49 -7.81
C LEU A 225 -6.98 -8.99 -7.85
N SER A 226 -6.37 -9.14 -6.69
CA SER A 226 -5.03 -9.70 -6.57
C SER A 226 -5.14 -11.21 -6.33
N CYS A 227 -4.89 -12.00 -7.38
CA CYS A 227 -4.85 -13.46 -7.34
C CYS A 227 -3.42 -13.95 -7.56
N PRO A 228 -2.64 -14.24 -6.49
CA PRO A 228 -1.24 -14.61 -6.64
C PRO A 228 -1.04 -16.02 -7.23
N MET A 229 -2.00 -16.94 -7.02
CA MET A 229 -1.87 -18.35 -7.40
C MET A 229 -3.18 -18.88 -8.01
N PRO A 230 -3.49 -18.55 -9.28
CA PRO A 230 -4.60 -19.19 -9.98
C PRO A 230 -4.27 -20.66 -10.24
N VAL A 231 -5.22 -21.56 -9.97
CA VAL A 231 -5.05 -22.99 -10.19
C VAL A 231 -5.92 -23.44 -11.36
N TRP A 232 -5.27 -23.90 -12.42
CA TRP A 232 -5.90 -24.49 -13.60
C TRP A 232 -5.80 -26.01 -13.53
N THR A 233 -6.93 -26.70 -13.55
CA THR A 233 -6.98 -28.17 -13.54
C THR A 233 -7.51 -28.70 -14.87
N VAL A 234 -6.84 -29.72 -15.37
CA VAL A 234 -7.10 -30.35 -16.68
C VAL A 234 -7.78 -31.72 -16.49
N GLY A 235 -8.29 -32.31 -17.58
CA GLY A 235 -8.87 -33.66 -17.56
C GLY A 235 -10.38 -33.66 -17.33
N ARG A 236 -11.11 -32.99 -18.21
CA ARG A 236 -12.59 -32.93 -18.16
C ARG A 236 -13.18 -34.26 -18.59
N ALA A 237 -14.15 -34.79 -17.83
CA ALA A 237 -14.92 -35.94 -18.26
C ALA A 237 -15.89 -35.55 -19.38
N ALA A 238 -16.13 -36.46 -20.35
CA ALA A 238 -17.07 -36.19 -21.43
C ALA A 238 -18.47 -35.84 -20.86
N GLY A 239 -19.00 -34.68 -21.25
CA GLY A 239 -20.29 -34.19 -20.78
C GLY A 239 -20.30 -33.52 -19.40
N SER A 240 -19.17 -33.44 -18.68
CA SER A 240 -19.13 -32.69 -17.42
C SER A 240 -19.07 -31.18 -17.69
N PRO A 241 -19.71 -30.34 -16.84
CA PRO A 241 -19.58 -28.90 -16.93
C PRO A 241 -18.14 -28.44 -16.58
N PHE A 242 -17.80 -27.24 -17.00
CA PHE A 242 -16.60 -26.55 -16.53
C PHE A 242 -16.89 -25.85 -15.21
N GLU A 243 -16.09 -26.13 -14.18
CA GLU A 243 -16.29 -25.57 -12.84
C GLU A 243 -15.36 -24.38 -12.59
N LEU A 244 -15.94 -23.25 -12.23
CA LEU A 244 -15.25 -22.03 -11.85
C LEU A 244 -15.54 -21.73 -10.37
N ASN A 245 -14.52 -21.89 -9.53
CA ASN A 245 -14.58 -21.60 -8.11
C ASN A 245 -13.77 -20.35 -7.83
N VAL A 246 -14.41 -19.32 -7.30
CA VAL A 246 -13.81 -18.02 -7.03
C VAL A 246 -14.02 -17.67 -5.57
N GLU A 247 -12.93 -17.48 -4.86
CA GLU A 247 -12.86 -17.01 -3.48
C GLU A 247 -12.25 -15.61 -3.46
N ILE A 248 -13.03 -14.62 -3.06
CA ILE A 248 -12.60 -13.22 -2.96
C ILE A 248 -12.67 -12.81 -1.51
N ARG A 249 -11.52 -12.44 -0.95
CA ARG A 249 -11.38 -11.90 0.41
C ARG A 249 -11.42 -10.39 0.39
N TYR A 250 -11.99 -9.80 1.43
CA TYR A 250 -12.08 -8.36 1.65
C TYR A 250 -11.11 -7.94 2.77
N PRO A 251 -9.84 -7.64 2.45
CA PRO A 251 -8.84 -7.31 3.46
C PRO A 251 -9.04 -5.90 4.03
N VAL A 252 -8.38 -5.62 5.15
CA VAL A 252 -8.13 -4.25 5.62
C VAL A 252 -7.17 -3.55 4.66
N GLU A 253 -7.47 -2.29 4.37
CA GLU A 253 -6.69 -1.50 3.41
C GLU A 253 -6.12 -0.24 4.02
N VAL A 254 -4.92 0.12 3.54
CA VAL A 254 -4.24 1.37 3.89
C VAL A 254 -4.64 2.43 2.86
N ILE A 255 -5.48 3.37 3.27
CA ILE A 255 -6.05 4.39 2.41
C ILE A 255 -5.35 5.72 2.65
N ALA A 256 -4.97 6.40 1.56
CA ALA A 256 -4.34 7.70 1.62
C ALA A 256 -5.37 8.84 1.61
N TYR A 257 -5.16 9.85 2.46
CA TYR A 257 -5.99 11.06 2.50
C TYR A 257 -5.14 12.32 2.66
N ARG A 258 -5.75 13.46 2.30
CA ARG A 258 -5.19 14.80 2.52
C ARG A 258 -5.62 15.28 3.90
N PRO A 259 -4.69 15.51 4.85
CA PRO A 259 -5.02 15.95 6.19
C PRO A 259 -5.68 17.33 6.19
N GLY A 260 -6.58 17.55 7.14
CA GLY A 260 -7.26 18.83 7.33
C GLY A 260 -6.38 19.87 8.02
N PHE A 261 -6.81 21.13 7.99
CA PHE A 261 -6.07 22.24 8.62
C PHE A 261 -5.68 21.98 10.08
N TRP A 262 -6.62 21.51 10.90
CA TRP A 262 -6.39 21.23 12.32
C TRP A 262 -5.41 20.10 12.56
N GLU A 263 -5.39 19.10 11.68
CA GLU A 263 -4.45 18.00 11.75
C GLU A 263 -3.03 18.46 11.40
N THR A 264 -2.91 19.29 10.36
CA THR A 264 -1.64 19.94 10.00
C THR A 264 -1.10 20.79 11.15
N ILE A 265 -1.96 21.58 11.82
CA ILE A 265 -1.56 22.38 13.00
C ILE A 265 -1.13 21.47 14.16
N LYS A 266 -1.84 20.37 14.42
CA LYS A 266 -1.47 19.42 15.47
C LYS A 266 -0.04 18.88 15.25
N PHE A 267 0.29 18.45 14.04
CA PHE A 267 1.62 17.96 13.71
C PHE A 267 2.68 19.07 13.77
N ALA A 268 2.36 20.25 13.25
CA ALA A 268 3.21 21.43 13.36
C ALA A 268 3.54 21.80 14.83
N TRP A 269 2.55 21.71 15.72
CA TRP A 269 2.72 21.96 17.14
C TRP A 269 3.63 20.93 17.81
N ILE A 270 3.42 19.64 17.52
CA ILE A 270 4.24 18.54 18.06
C ILE A 270 5.71 18.72 17.63
N GLN A 271 5.95 19.01 16.34
CA GLN A 271 7.27 19.25 15.77
C GLN A 271 7.98 20.45 16.43
N THR A 272 7.24 21.52 16.74
CA THR A 272 7.80 22.71 17.36
C THR A 272 8.18 22.45 18.82
N ARG A 273 7.39 21.67 19.56
CA ARG A 273 7.67 21.35 20.96
C ARG A 273 8.81 20.35 21.13
N SER A 274 8.93 19.39 20.22
CA SER A 274 10.04 18.42 20.24
C SER A 274 11.38 19.10 19.99
N SER A 275 11.44 20.05 19.04
CA SER A 275 12.65 20.84 18.78
C SER A 275 13.12 21.67 19.99
N ARG A 276 12.20 22.17 20.84
CA ARG A 276 12.54 22.94 22.05
C ARG A 276 13.06 22.09 23.21
N ARG A 277 12.95 20.75 23.14
CA ARG A 277 13.39 19.83 24.21
C ARG A 277 14.80 19.26 23.98
N PHE A 278 15.65 19.97 23.23
CA PHE A 278 17.10 19.81 23.32
C PHE A 278 17.66 20.83 24.33
N PRO A 279 17.63 20.55 25.65
CA PRO A 279 18.51 21.27 26.55
C PRO A 279 19.94 20.88 26.19
N SER A 280 20.78 21.91 26.04
CA SER A 280 22.23 21.84 26.06
C SER A 280 22.73 20.94 27.20
N GLN A 281 22.89 19.65 26.96
CA GLN A 281 23.91 18.86 27.63
C GLN A 281 25.22 19.09 26.89
N ARG A 282 25.86 20.23 27.17
CA ARG A 282 27.30 20.32 27.03
C ARG A 282 27.83 20.43 28.46
N GLY A 283 28.11 19.25 29.01
CA GLY A 283 28.66 19.06 30.33
C GLY A 283 29.98 19.83 30.49
N SER A 284 30.19 20.30 31.72
CA SER A 284 31.49 20.76 32.20
C SER A 284 32.53 19.66 32.02
N LEU A 285 33.40 19.80 31.03
CA LEU A 285 34.66 19.08 30.99
C LEU A 285 35.59 19.72 32.03
N THR A 286 35.57 19.20 33.25
CA THR A 286 36.69 19.36 34.19
C THR A 286 37.90 18.64 33.62
N CYS A 287 38.99 19.38 33.41
CA CYS A 287 40.29 18.88 33.02
C CYS A 287 40.79 17.82 34.00
N CYS A 288 41.18 16.65 33.50
CA CYS A 288 42.13 15.77 34.16
C CYS A 288 43.43 15.83 33.38
N ASP A 289 44.50 16.25 34.05
CA ASP A 289 45.86 16.18 33.54
C ASP A 289 46.32 14.72 33.33
N PRO A 290 47.21 14.47 32.36
CA PRO A 290 47.73 13.15 32.06
C PRO A 290 49.07 12.91 32.77
N ALA A 291 49.22 11.77 33.46
CA ALA A 291 50.52 11.23 33.80
C ALA A 291 50.56 9.70 33.62
N ALA A 292 51.30 9.29 32.59
CA ALA A 292 51.80 7.93 32.34
C ALA A 292 52.68 7.45 33.53
N LYS A 293 52.98 6.16 33.79
CA LYS A 293 53.32 4.99 32.95
C LYS A 293 53.51 3.76 33.89
N PRO A 294 53.28 2.50 33.48
CA PRO A 294 53.63 1.30 34.25
C PRO A 294 55.07 0.82 33.92
N PRO A 295 55.73 0.02 34.78
CA PRO A 295 55.91 -1.42 34.42
C PRO A 295 56.14 -2.41 35.60
N GLY A 296 55.98 -3.71 35.33
CA GLY A 296 56.92 -4.73 35.83
C GLY A 296 56.39 -5.94 36.63
N SER A 297 56.25 -7.07 35.93
CA SER A 297 56.62 -8.47 36.28
C SER A 297 56.09 -9.17 37.56
N GLY A 298 55.50 -10.38 37.37
CA GLY A 298 54.99 -11.35 38.38
C GLY A 298 56.08 -12.08 39.21
N PRO A 299 55.91 -13.35 39.67
CA PRO A 299 55.03 -14.45 39.16
C PRO A 299 54.37 -15.40 40.23
N ALA A 300 53.69 -16.47 39.73
CA ALA A 300 53.29 -17.76 40.35
C ALA A 300 52.22 -17.72 41.48
N GLY A 301 51.04 -18.37 41.46
CA GLY A 301 50.57 -19.72 41.05
C GLY A 301 50.07 -20.49 42.32
N PRO A 302 49.29 -21.59 42.31
CA PRO A 302 48.30 -22.14 41.37
C PRO A 302 46.98 -22.66 42.07
N ALA A 303 46.19 -23.48 41.34
CA ALA A 303 45.10 -24.39 41.77
C ALA A 303 43.67 -23.79 41.86
N ALA A 304 42.57 -24.42 41.39
CA ALA A 304 42.31 -25.74 40.80
C ALA A 304 40.97 -25.72 40.00
N ALA A 305 40.88 -26.62 39.00
CA ALA A 305 39.74 -27.46 38.58
C ALA A 305 38.31 -26.86 38.49
N GLU A 306 37.46 -27.13 37.49
CA GLU A 306 37.28 -28.35 36.70
C GLU A 306 36.26 -28.12 35.57
N SER A 307 36.41 -28.87 34.46
CA SER A 307 35.33 -29.46 33.64
C SER A 307 34.47 -28.54 32.73
N THR A 308 34.27 -28.72 31.41
CA THR A 308 34.68 -29.72 30.40
C THR A 308 34.35 -29.19 28.98
N ALA A 309 35.27 -29.46 28.04
CA ALA A 309 35.17 -29.74 26.59
C ALA A 309 34.10 -29.03 25.72
N GLU A 310 34.48 -28.20 24.73
CA GLU A 310 35.02 -28.55 23.39
C GLU A 310 34.08 -29.38 22.49
N VAL A 311 33.69 -28.84 21.33
CA VAL A 311 34.07 -29.36 20.00
C VAL A 311 34.03 -28.19 18.99
N LEU A 312 34.98 -28.25 18.05
CA LEU A 312 35.61 -27.20 17.27
C LEU A 312 35.63 -27.63 15.80
N ILE A 313 35.22 -26.78 14.86
CA ILE A 313 35.58 -26.81 13.42
C ILE A 313 35.46 -25.35 12.90
N ARG A 314 36.51 -24.50 12.86
CA ARG A 314 37.53 -24.27 11.78
C ARG A 314 36.92 -24.33 10.36
N LEU A 315 37.12 -23.45 9.38
CA LEU A 315 38.17 -22.50 9.03
C LEU A 315 37.74 -21.78 7.72
N SER A 316 38.56 -20.82 7.27
CA SER A 316 38.62 -20.18 5.93
C SER A 316 38.01 -18.79 5.86
N ASP A 317 38.77 -17.73 6.20
CA ASP A 317 39.72 -17.00 5.33
C ASP A 317 39.05 -16.11 4.25
N ARG A 318 39.01 -14.80 4.58
CA ARG A 318 39.42 -13.58 3.82
C ARG A 318 39.14 -13.43 2.30
N PRO A 319 39.21 -12.20 1.71
CA PRO A 319 39.15 -10.84 2.28
C PRO A 319 38.25 -9.86 1.49
N ALA A 320 38.14 -8.64 2.01
CA ALA A 320 37.62 -7.45 1.35
C ALA A 320 38.44 -7.08 0.09
N VAL A 321 37.74 -6.74 -1.00
CA VAL A 321 38.31 -6.05 -2.17
C VAL A 321 37.49 -4.80 -2.50
N ARG A 322 38.27 -3.71 -2.50
CA ARG A 322 38.08 -2.35 -2.97
C ARG A 322 37.21 -2.19 -4.22
N ALA A 323 36.26 -1.26 -4.14
CA ALA A 323 35.55 -0.70 -5.28
C ALA A 323 36.45 0.26 -6.07
N SER A 324 36.60 0.01 -7.37
CA SER A 324 37.06 0.98 -8.36
C SER A 324 36.60 0.54 -9.75
N GLY A 325 35.86 1.42 -10.44
CA GLY A 325 35.64 1.33 -11.88
C GLY A 325 34.23 0.92 -12.31
N SER A 326 33.34 1.90 -12.49
CA SER A 326 32.24 1.86 -13.47
C SER A 326 31.51 3.21 -13.45
N ALA A 327 32.12 4.22 -14.07
CA ALA A 327 31.47 5.48 -14.45
C ALA A 327 31.60 5.73 -15.96
N GLU A 328 31.93 4.69 -16.73
CA GLU A 328 32.30 4.78 -18.14
C GLU A 328 31.57 3.69 -18.96
N GLN A 329 30.30 3.45 -18.62
CA GLN A 329 29.37 2.60 -19.38
C GLN A 329 27.95 3.20 -19.47
N ALA A 330 27.76 4.45 -19.04
CA ALA A 330 26.47 5.15 -19.14
C ALA A 330 26.38 6.14 -20.31
N GLU A 331 27.46 6.35 -21.07
CA GLU A 331 27.50 7.34 -22.16
C GLU A 331 27.37 6.73 -23.57
N GLU A 332 27.34 5.39 -23.68
CA GLU A 332 27.24 4.70 -24.98
C GLU A 332 25.83 4.17 -25.31
N ALA A 333 24.88 4.24 -24.38
CA ALA A 333 23.49 3.81 -24.60
C ALA A 333 22.53 4.95 -25.00
N MET A 334 22.98 6.21 -25.02
CA MET A 334 22.16 7.38 -25.36
C MET A 334 22.37 7.92 -26.79
N SER A 335 23.17 7.25 -27.62
CA SER A 335 23.48 7.65 -28.99
C SER A 335 22.71 6.87 -30.08
N ALA A 336 22.04 5.76 -29.73
CA ALA A 336 21.43 4.86 -30.72
C ALA A 336 19.94 5.11 -31.02
N ASP A 337 19.26 6.03 -30.32
CA ASP A 337 17.79 6.18 -30.42
C ASP A 337 17.34 7.46 -31.15
N ARG A 338 18.22 8.03 -31.99
CA ARG A 338 17.96 9.30 -32.70
C ARG A 338 17.95 9.15 -34.22
N ASN A 339 17.43 8.03 -34.74
CA ASN A 339 17.36 7.78 -36.20
C ASN A 339 16.10 7.05 -36.72
N TRP A 340 15.01 6.94 -35.94
CA TRP A 340 13.79 6.24 -36.39
C TRP A 340 12.55 7.11 -36.71
N PHE A 341 12.65 8.44 -36.70
CA PHE A 341 11.52 9.35 -37.00
C PHE A 341 11.76 10.26 -38.22
N ARG A 342 12.22 9.69 -39.33
CA ARG A 342 12.13 10.31 -40.68
C ARG A 342 12.02 9.23 -41.76
N GLN A 343 10.83 8.64 -41.89
CA GLN A 343 10.24 8.12 -43.13
C GLN A 343 9.00 7.29 -42.78
N LEU A 344 7.84 7.97 -42.74
CA LEU A 344 6.53 7.52 -43.20
C LEU A 344 5.54 8.67 -43.02
#